data_AF-A0A846RVT3-F1
#
_entry.id   AF-A0A846RVT3-F1
#
_cell.length_a   1.000
_cell.length_b   1.000
_cell.length_c   1.000
_cell.angle_alpha   90.00
_cell.angle_beta   90.00
_cell.angle_gamma   90.00
#
_symmetry.space_group_name_H-M   'P 1'
#
loop_
_entity.id
_entity.type
_entity.pdbx_description
1 polymer ?
#
loop_
_entity_poly.entity_id
_entity_poly.type
_entity_poly.pdbx_seq_one_letter_code
_entity_poly.pdbx_strand_id
1 'polypeptide(L)'
;MEIGLLITIGVIVGAVIVLGIIAMIIARMALRIASPSEALIITGKGNQEGQRVEFGRTFINPFTQRAFSISLASRQVTLQIEGISQNGIALHLTGVAQIKVGGDEEAVRRAAQRFLNQQDQIDHYTQETLSGSLRSIVGTLTVDSIIKDRASFAKSVKEEAEHSMHNQGLVIDTFQIQSVQDSSDYLRNLGRPEAALAEKLAKIAEANAAQEAAQAKAIADEQVALAEQRLAIKRAELKEVADARQAQADAAGPLAAADQKEAILLKEQQVTSRQAELRERELDIEIRKPADADKYRVEQEAAAKLEQRKRQSEADQVEAEVALTKRRLSAEGDKVTAEAEAAANTARGNAAAAVTRANGSAEAEVIKVRGQAEADVVRQKAVAEAEGIEAQARAYEQFNDAAVLNKVMEMLPLVAREIAAPMSAIDSMTVISNDGASQLSRNVTGGLQQTFQLLKDTTGLDAVQMLQNWGGDGAKPEAQPVASGPAAPSQKAPRKNDDGASTGA
;
A
#
# COMPACT_ATOMS: atom_id res chain seq x y z
N MET A 1 9.25 -50.66 -147.95
CA MET A 1 8.92 -51.60 -146.84
C MET A 1 9.35 -51.10 -145.47
N GLU A 2 10.37 -50.23 -145.36
CA GLU A 2 10.92 -49.84 -144.05
C GLU A 2 10.07 -48.88 -143.23
N ILE A 3 9.32 -47.96 -143.87
CA ILE A 3 8.47 -46.98 -143.16
C ILE A 3 7.30 -47.66 -142.42
N GLY A 4 6.70 -48.69 -143.02
CA GLY A 4 5.60 -49.45 -142.39
C GLY A 4 6.06 -50.25 -141.16
N LEU A 5 7.29 -50.76 -141.19
CA LEU A 5 7.89 -51.48 -140.05
C LEU A 5 8.21 -50.52 -138.88
N LEU A 6 8.68 -49.30 -139.18
CA LEU A 6 8.98 -48.29 -138.16
C LEU A 6 7.71 -47.80 -137.45
N ILE A 7 6.58 -47.66 -138.17
CA ILE A 7 5.30 -47.26 -137.59
C ILE A 7 4.75 -48.38 -136.69
N THR A 8 4.80 -49.65 -137.10
CA THR A 8 4.32 -50.76 -136.28
C THR A 8 5.18 -50.98 -135.03
N ILE A 9 6.51 -50.86 -135.13
CA ILE A 9 7.41 -50.89 -133.97
C ILE A 9 7.11 -49.72 -133.03
N GLY A 10 6.90 -48.51 -133.56
CA GLY A 10 6.54 -47.34 -132.76
C GLY A 10 5.23 -47.51 -131.98
N VAL A 11 4.21 -48.12 -132.60
CA VAL A 11 2.92 -48.42 -131.94
C VAL A 11 3.08 -49.50 -130.86
N ILE A 12 3.87 -50.55 -131.11
CA ILE A 12 4.12 -51.61 -130.12
C ILE A 12 4.89 -51.04 -128.92
N VAL A 13 5.96 -50.27 -129.17
CA VAL A 13 6.74 -49.61 -128.11
C VAL A 13 5.86 -48.64 -127.33
N GLY A 14 5.02 -47.85 -128.01
CA GLY A 14 4.04 -46.97 -127.37
C GLY A 14 3.04 -47.72 -126.48
N ALA A 15 2.49 -48.84 -126.97
CA ALA A 15 1.56 -49.68 -126.22
C ALA A 15 2.22 -50.32 -124.97
N VAL A 16 3.47 -50.79 -125.10
CA VAL A 16 4.24 -51.35 -123.99
C VAL A 16 4.54 -50.29 -122.93
N ILE A 17 4.88 -49.06 -123.34
CA ILE A 17 5.10 -47.94 -122.40
C ILE A 17 3.80 -47.61 -121.66
N VAL A 18 2.66 -47.54 -122.36
CA VAL A 18 1.36 -47.25 -121.74
C VAL A 18 0.95 -48.36 -120.76
N LEU A 19 1.12 -49.64 -121.14
CA LEU A 19 0.89 -50.77 -120.23
C LEU A 19 1.83 -50.73 -119.02
N GLY A 20 3.09 -50.34 -119.21
CA GLY A 20 4.06 -50.15 -118.13
C GLY A 20 3.63 -49.04 -117.17
N ILE A 21 3.14 -47.91 -117.68
CA ILE A 21 2.63 -46.80 -116.87
C ILE A 21 1.36 -47.22 -116.11
N ILE A 22 0.43 -47.92 -116.77
CA ILE A 22 -0.78 -48.44 -116.12
C ILE A 22 -0.41 -49.44 -115.01
N ALA A 23 0.51 -50.37 -115.27
CA ALA A 23 1.00 -51.31 -114.27
C ALA A 23 1.68 -50.59 -113.09
N MET A 24 2.47 -49.55 -113.35
CA MET A 24 3.09 -48.73 -112.32
C MET A 24 2.06 -47.96 -111.48
N ILE A 25 1.01 -47.41 -112.11
CA ILE A 25 -0.10 -46.73 -111.41
C ILE A 25 -0.87 -47.74 -110.53
N ILE A 26 -1.21 -48.91 -111.06
CA ILE A 26 -1.91 -49.96 -110.30
C ILE A 26 -1.03 -50.44 -109.14
N ALA A 27 0.27 -50.67 -109.35
CA ALA A 27 1.20 -51.08 -108.30
C ALA A 27 1.32 -50.01 -107.21
N ARG A 28 1.34 -48.73 -107.59
CA ARG A 28 1.37 -47.61 -106.63
C ARG A 28 0.04 -47.45 -105.89
N MET A 29 -1.10 -47.67 -106.54
CA MET A 29 -2.42 -47.68 -105.90
C MET A 29 -2.63 -48.89 -104.99
N ALA A 30 -2.00 -50.02 -105.31
CA ALA A 30 -2.05 -51.23 -104.50
C ALA A 30 -1.21 -51.13 -103.22
N LEU A 31 -0.18 -50.29 -103.21
CA LEU A 31 0.68 -50.09 -102.06
C LEU A 31 0.05 -49.13 -101.06
N ARG A 32 -0.33 -49.65 -99.89
CA ARG A 32 -0.76 -48.82 -98.75
C ARG A 32 0.17 -49.04 -97.56
N ILE A 33 0.61 -47.94 -96.96
CA ILE A 33 1.55 -47.92 -95.84
C ILE A 33 0.80 -47.34 -94.65
N ALA A 34 0.65 -48.13 -93.59
CA ALA A 34 0.17 -47.64 -92.30
C ALA A 34 1.32 -46.99 -91.52
N SER A 35 1.03 -45.90 -90.81
CA SER A 35 1.95 -45.37 -89.80
C SER A 35 2.05 -46.33 -88.61
N PRO A 36 3.12 -46.32 -87.80
CA PRO A 36 3.25 -47.19 -86.63
C PRO A 36 2.12 -47.04 -85.59
N SER A 37 1.44 -45.89 -85.58
CA SER A 37 0.30 -45.58 -84.73
C SER A 37 -1.06 -45.76 -85.43
N GLU A 38 -1.11 -46.46 -86.57
CA GLU A 38 -2.32 -46.70 -87.36
C GLU A 38 -2.43 -48.17 -87.74
N ALA A 39 -3.65 -48.71 -87.69
CA ALA A 39 -3.96 -50.02 -88.25
C ALA A 39 -4.76 -49.88 -89.53
N LEU A 40 -4.47 -50.72 -90.53
CA LEU A 40 -5.22 -50.79 -91.77
C LEU A 40 -6.23 -51.93 -91.71
N ILE A 41 -7.51 -51.59 -91.84
CA ILE A 41 -8.60 -52.55 -91.99
C ILE A 41 -8.91 -52.67 -93.48
N ILE A 42 -8.73 -53.87 -94.01
CA ILE A 42 -8.96 -54.19 -95.41
C ILE A 42 -10.26 -54.98 -95.53
N THR A 43 -11.20 -54.47 -96.34
CA THR A 43 -12.50 -55.09 -96.60
C THR A 43 -12.63 -55.39 -98.10
N GLY A 44 -13.13 -56.57 -98.46
CA GLY A 44 -13.26 -56.96 -99.88
C GLY A 44 -13.63 -58.43 -100.12
N LYS A 45 -14.03 -58.73 -101.37
CA LYS A 45 -14.42 -60.09 -101.80
C LYS A 45 -13.17 -60.98 -101.91
N GLY A 46 -13.00 -61.89 -100.93
CA GLY A 46 -11.87 -62.82 -100.86
C GLY A 46 -11.34 -63.11 -99.44
N ASN A 47 -11.77 -62.38 -98.42
CA ASN A 47 -11.41 -62.65 -97.03
C ASN A 47 -12.44 -63.56 -96.36
N GLN A 48 -12.01 -64.71 -95.83
CA GLN A 48 -12.88 -65.69 -95.15
C GLN A 48 -13.54 -65.13 -93.87
N GLU A 49 -12.94 -64.10 -93.25
CA GLU A 49 -13.48 -63.42 -92.07
C GLU A 49 -14.06 -62.01 -92.36
N GLY A 50 -14.25 -61.65 -93.64
CA GLY A 50 -14.89 -60.39 -94.05
C GLY A 50 -14.07 -59.10 -93.84
N GLN A 51 -13.17 -59.05 -92.86
CA GLN A 51 -12.27 -57.94 -92.55
C GLN A 51 -10.90 -58.48 -92.16
N ARG A 52 -9.82 -57.93 -92.73
CA ARG A 52 -8.43 -58.29 -92.40
C ARG A 52 -7.73 -57.07 -91.80
N VAL A 53 -7.08 -57.24 -90.65
CA VAL A 53 -6.31 -56.17 -90.00
C VAL A 53 -4.83 -56.38 -90.30
N GLU A 54 -4.15 -55.33 -90.76
CA GLU A 54 -2.72 -55.35 -91.05
C GLU A 54 -2.03 -54.15 -90.42
N PHE A 55 -0.85 -54.39 -89.87
CA PHE A 55 0.03 -53.36 -89.31
C PHE A 55 1.20 -53.11 -90.27
N GLY A 56 1.43 -51.84 -90.62
CA GLY A 56 2.53 -51.44 -91.51
C GLY A 56 2.18 -51.54 -92.99
N ARG A 57 3.08 -52.14 -93.79
CA ARG A 57 3.00 -52.07 -95.26
C ARG A 57 2.27 -53.28 -95.83
N THR A 58 1.18 -53.02 -96.55
CA THR A 58 0.34 -54.07 -97.14
C THR A 58 0.01 -53.77 -98.60
N PHE A 59 -0.17 -54.83 -99.38
CA PHE A 59 -0.59 -54.76 -100.77
C PHE A 59 -2.08 -55.08 -100.84
N ILE A 60 -2.86 -54.11 -101.29
CA ILE A 60 -4.29 -54.27 -101.53
C ILE A 60 -4.56 -54.37 -103.03
N ASN A 61 -5.53 -55.19 -103.41
CA ASN A 61 -6.03 -55.18 -104.78
C ASN A 61 -6.98 -53.97 -104.96
N PRO A 62 -6.59 -52.94 -105.73
CA PRO A 62 -7.35 -51.68 -105.81
C PRO A 62 -8.76 -51.84 -106.41
N PHE A 63 -9.06 -52.96 -107.08
CA PHE A 63 -10.36 -53.19 -107.72
C PHE A 63 -11.37 -53.93 -106.84
N THR A 64 -10.92 -54.82 -105.95
CA THR A 64 -11.82 -55.67 -105.13
C THR A 64 -11.74 -55.42 -103.63
N GLN A 65 -10.75 -54.63 -103.19
CA GLN A 65 -10.50 -54.35 -101.78
C GLN A 65 -10.50 -52.84 -101.51
N ARG A 66 -11.04 -52.45 -100.36
CA ARG A 66 -10.94 -51.10 -99.80
C ARG A 66 -10.19 -51.17 -98.49
N ALA A 67 -9.36 -50.17 -98.26
CA ALA A 67 -8.62 -50.06 -97.01
C ALA A 67 -9.07 -48.81 -96.25
N PHE A 68 -9.24 -48.96 -94.95
CA PHE A 68 -9.57 -47.90 -94.01
C PHE A 68 -8.51 -47.89 -92.91
N SER A 69 -8.16 -46.72 -92.40
CA SER A 69 -7.21 -46.58 -91.31
C SER A 69 -7.96 -46.28 -90.02
N ILE A 70 -7.52 -46.85 -88.91
CA ILE A 70 -7.92 -46.47 -87.56
C ILE A 70 -6.67 -46.09 -86.77
N SER A 71 -6.76 -44.99 -86.03
CA SER A 71 -5.66 -44.54 -85.16
C SER A 71 -5.58 -45.42 -83.91
N LEU A 72 -4.39 -45.91 -83.61
CA LEU A 72 -4.01 -46.60 -82.38
C LEU A 72 -3.35 -45.66 -81.36
N ALA A 73 -3.25 -44.37 -81.69
CA ALA A 73 -2.63 -43.40 -80.81
C ALA A 73 -3.41 -43.29 -79.49
N SER A 74 -2.69 -43.09 -78.39
CA SER A 74 -3.29 -42.85 -77.09
C SER A 74 -3.97 -41.48 -77.06
N ARG A 75 -5.17 -41.43 -76.49
CA ARG A 75 -6.02 -40.25 -76.37
C ARG A 75 -6.30 -40.00 -74.90
N GLN A 76 -6.23 -38.74 -74.50
CA GLN A 76 -6.57 -38.33 -73.15
C GLN A 76 -8.02 -37.86 -73.11
N VAL A 77 -8.83 -38.47 -72.26
CA VAL A 77 -10.22 -38.10 -72.03
C VAL A 77 -10.37 -37.63 -70.59
N THR A 78 -10.82 -36.39 -70.45
CA THR A 78 -11.17 -35.81 -69.14
C THR A 78 -12.60 -36.15 -68.81
N LEU A 79 -12.83 -36.63 -67.59
CA LEU A 79 -14.10 -37.07 -67.08
C LEU A 79 -14.51 -36.13 -65.95
N GLN A 80 -15.73 -35.61 -66.03
CA GLN A 80 -16.33 -34.82 -64.98
C GLN A 80 -17.68 -35.45 -64.66
N ILE A 81 -17.84 -35.90 -63.42
CA ILE A 81 -19.06 -36.56 -62.99
C ILE A 81 -19.53 -36.05 -61.64
N GLU A 82 -20.86 -35.98 -61.54
CA GLU A 82 -21.58 -35.79 -60.29
C GLU A 82 -22.07 -37.17 -59.83
N GLY A 83 -21.69 -37.53 -58.62
CA GLY A 83 -22.02 -38.82 -58.02
C GLY A 83 -22.33 -38.66 -56.53
N ILE A 84 -23.14 -39.57 -56.00
CA ILE A 84 -23.45 -39.62 -54.57
C ILE A 84 -22.68 -40.80 -53.99
N SER A 85 -21.90 -40.55 -52.95
CA SER A 85 -21.16 -41.59 -52.23
C SER A 85 -22.07 -42.53 -51.43
N GLN A 86 -21.54 -43.64 -50.91
CA GLN A 86 -22.27 -44.54 -50.01
C GLN A 86 -22.90 -43.81 -48.80
N ASN A 87 -22.26 -42.72 -48.35
CA ASN A 87 -22.70 -41.91 -47.21
C ASN A 87 -23.76 -40.86 -47.58
N GLY A 88 -24.24 -40.83 -48.83
CA GLY A 88 -25.23 -39.87 -49.29
C GLY A 88 -24.68 -38.47 -49.61
N ILE A 89 -23.36 -38.29 -49.63
CA ILE A 89 -22.71 -37.01 -49.91
C ILE A 89 -22.49 -36.87 -51.42
N ALA A 90 -22.99 -35.79 -52.00
CA ALA A 90 -22.78 -35.43 -53.39
C ALA A 90 -21.34 -34.94 -53.62
N LEU A 91 -20.67 -35.56 -54.60
CA LEU A 91 -19.30 -35.31 -54.98
C LEU A 91 -19.22 -34.94 -56.47
N HIS A 92 -18.41 -33.93 -56.77
CA HIS A 92 -17.92 -33.62 -58.11
C HIS A 92 -16.52 -34.20 -58.26
N LEU A 93 -16.40 -35.21 -59.12
CA LEU A 93 -15.14 -35.92 -59.35
C LEU A 93 -14.62 -35.55 -60.74
N THR A 94 -13.35 -35.15 -60.80
CA THR A 94 -12.64 -34.99 -62.06
C THR A 94 -11.60 -36.08 -62.19
N GLY A 95 -11.72 -36.87 -63.24
CA GLY A 95 -10.78 -37.95 -63.59
C GLY A 95 -10.15 -37.70 -64.95
N VAL A 96 -8.98 -38.28 -65.16
CA VAL A 96 -8.29 -38.30 -66.45
C VAL A 96 -7.99 -39.74 -66.80
N ALA A 97 -8.42 -40.16 -67.98
CA ALA A 97 -8.13 -41.46 -68.54
C ALA A 97 -7.31 -41.31 -69.81
N GLN A 98 -6.32 -42.19 -69.98
CA GLN A 98 -5.63 -42.39 -71.25
C GLN A 98 -6.14 -43.69 -71.86
N ILE A 99 -6.76 -43.58 -73.03
CA ILE A 99 -7.38 -44.70 -73.74
C ILE A 99 -6.75 -44.82 -75.12
N LYS A 100 -6.59 -46.05 -75.59
CA LYS A 100 -6.22 -46.35 -76.97
C LYS A 100 -7.03 -47.52 -77.51
N VAL A 101 -7.02 -47.70 -78.82
CA VAL A 101 -7.47 -48.94 -79.45
C VAL A 101 -6.47 -50.05 -79.12
N GLY A 102 -6.95 -51.24 -78.77
CA GLY A 102 -6.07 -52.39 -78.49
C GLY A 102 -5.19 -52.73 -79.69
N GLY A 103 -3.96 -53.18 -79.43
CA GLY A 103 -2.99 -53.53 -80.48
C GLY A 103 -3.25 -54.88 -81.15
N ASP A 104 -4.23 -55.64 -80.67
CA ASP A 104 -4.57 -56.97 -81.19
C ASP A 104 -5.54 -56.86 -82.37
N GLU A 105 -5.45 -57.80 -83.32
CA GLU A 105 -6.34 -57.83 -84.49
C GLU A 105 -7.82 -57.80 -84.11
N GLU A 106 -8.21 -58.54 -83.06
CA GLU A 106 -9.61 -58.57 -82.62
C GLU A 106 -10.07 -57.22 -82.04
N ALA A 107 -9.22 -56.55 -81.25
CA ALA A 107 -9.55 -55.26 -80.65
C ALA A 107 -9.70 -54.20 -81.74
N VAL A 108 -8.77 -54.18 -82.70
CA VAL A 108 -8.86 -53.31 -83.88
C VAL A 108 -10.13 -53.59 -84.68
N ARG A 109 -10.50 -54.86 -84.87
CA ARG A 109 -11.73 -55.26 -85.58
C ARG A 109 -12.99 -54.77 -84.87
N ARG A 110 -13.07 -54.94 -83.54
CA ARG A 110 -14.20 -54.45 -82.71
C ARG A 110 -14.30 -52.91 -82.77
N ALA A 111 -13.18 -52.22 -82.61
CA ALA A 111 -13.14 -50.76 -82.69
C ALA A 111 -13.48 -50.24 -84.09
N ALA A 112 -13.02 -50.91 -85.14
CA ALA A 112 -13.33 -50.58 -86.53
C ALA A 112 -14.83 -50.65 -86.82
N GLN A 113 -15.52 -51.69 -86.35
CA GLN A 113 -16.95 -51.85 -86.60
C GLN A 113 -17.78 -50.66 -86.09
N ARG A 114 -17.33 -49.99 -85.02
CA ARG A 114 -18.06 -48.88 -84.42
C ARG A 114 -17.53 -47.50 -84.79
N PHE A 115 -16.21 -47.33 -84.88
CA PHE A 115 -15.57 -46.01 -84.94
C PHE A 115 -14.88 -45.68 -86.27
N LEU A 116 -14.99 -46.53 -87.31
CA LEU A 116 -14.26 -46.32 -88.58
C LEU A 116 -14.48 -44.96 -89.22
N ASN A 117 -15.74 -44.50 -89.23
CA ASN A 117 -16.13 -43.24 -89.85
C ASN A 117 -16.38 -42.13 -88.81
N GLN A 118 -16.15 -42.41 -87.53
CA GLN A 118 -16.52 -41.56 -86.40
C GLN A 118 -15.45 -41.62 -85.30
N GLN A 119 -14.18 -41.47 -85.68
CA GLN A 119 -13.08 -41.55 -84.71
C GLN A 119 -13.16 -40.46 -83.62
N ASP A 120 -13.71 -39.29 -83.95
CA ASP A 120 -13.91 -38.21 -82.98
C ASP A 120 -14.96 -38.56 -81.90
N GLN A 121 -15.86 -39.51 -82.19
CA GLN A 121 -16.87 -39.96 -81.23
C GLN A 121 -16.30 -40.93 -80.18
N ILE A 122 -15.08 -41.47 -80.40
CA ILE A 122 -14.43 -42.36 -79.41
C ILE A 122 -14.34 -41.66 -78.06
N ASP A 123 -14.00 -40.37 -78.04
CA ASP A 123 -13.86 -39.60 -76.80
C ASP A 123 -15.20 -39.52 -76.06
N HIS A 124 -16.28 -39.22 -76.77
CA HIS A 124 -17.63 -39.10 -76.20
C HIS A 124 -18.14 -40.43 -75.66
N TYR A 125 -18.05 -41.51 -76.44
CA TYR A 125 -18.47 -42.85 -76.00
C TYR A 125 -17.66 -43.36 -74.81
N THR A 126 -16.35 -43.10 -74.82
CA THR A 126 -15.46 -43.50 -73.73
C THR A 126 -15.76 -42.69 -72.48
N GLN A 127 -16.03 -41.38 -72.63
CA GLN A 127 -16.46 -40.51 -71.54
C GLN A 127 -17.77 -41.02 -70.93
N GLU A 128 -18.78 -41.35 -71.73
CA GLU A 128 -20.08 -41.84 -71.23
C GLU A 128 -19.92 -43.16 -70.45
N THR A 129 -19.16 -44.12 -71.00
CA THR A 129 -18.98 -45.44 -70.37
C THR A 129 -18.16 -45.35 -69.09
N LEU A 130 -17.01 -44.66 -69.11
CA LEU A 130 -16.18 -44.44 -67.92
C LEU A 130 -16.93 -43.62 -66.87
N SER A 131 -17.73 -42.64 -67.27
CA SER A 131 -18.58 -41.87 -66.35
C SER A 131 -19.63 -42.75 -65.68
N GLY A 132 -20.19 -43.72 -66.43
CA GLY A 132 -21.09 -44.74 -65.88
C GLY A 132 -20.42 -45.61 -64.83
N SER A 133 -19.27 -46.21 -65.15
CA SER A 133 -18.49 -47.03 -64.21
C SER A 133 -18.03 -46.21 -62.99
N LEU A 134 -17.51 -45.01 -63.21
CA LEU A 134 -17.08 -44.10 -62.14
C LEU A 134 -18.26 -43.74 -61.22
N ARG A 135 -19.43 -43.42 -61.77
CA ARG A 135 -20.64 -43.15 -60.96
C ARG A 135 -21.07 -44.38 -60.15
N SER A 136 -20.97 -45.59 -60.70
CA SER A 136 -21.33 -46.83 -60.00
C SER A 136 -20.39 -47.11 -58.82
N ILE A 137 -19.07 -47.04 -59.04
CA ILE A 137 -18.08 -47.27 -57.97
C ILE A 137 -18.12 -46.17 -56.89
N VAL A 138 -18.41 -44.93 -57.26
CA VAL A 138 -18.58 -43.84 -56.27
C VAL A 138 -19.72 -44.15 -55.30
N GLY A 139 -20.81 -44.77 -55.77
CA GLY A 139 -21.93 -45.16 -54.93
C GLY A 139 -21.62 -46.28 -53.93
N THR A 140 -20.59 -47.09 -54.16
CA THR A 140 -20.23 -48.22 -53.29
C THR A 140 -19.21 -47.86 -52.21
N LEU A 141 -18.48 -46.75 -52.37
CA LEU A 141 -17.44 -46.32 -51.45
C LEU A 141 -17.84 -45.11 -50.61
N THR A 142 -17.27 -45.00 -49.42
CA THR A 142 -17.39 -43.82 -48.58
C THR A 142 -16.48 -42.69 -49.08
N VAL A 143 -16.81 -41.45 -48.75
CA VAL A 143 -15.98 -40.27 -49.09
C VAL A 143 -14.55 -40.40 -48.54
N ASP A 144 -14.41 -40.91 -47.32
CA ASP A 144 -13.12 -41.07 -46.65
C ASP A 144 -12.21 -42.06 -47.40
N SER A 145 -12.76 -43.20 -47.84
CA SER A 145 -12.02 -44.19 -48.64
C SER A 145 -11.56 -43.63 -49.99
N ILE A 146 -12.41 -42.84 -50.67
CA ILE A 146 -12.07 -42.20 -51.95
C ILE A 146 -10.91 -41.22 -51.78
N ILE A 147 -10.84 -40.49 -50.67
CA ILE A 147 -9.79 -39.49 -50.41
C ILE A 147 -8.49 -40.15 -49.93
N LYS A 148 -8.57 -41.13 -49.03
CA LYS A 148 -7.40 -41.80 -48.43
C LYS A 148 -6.72 -42.78 -49.36
N ASP A 149 -7.48 -43.57 -50.12
CA ASP A 149 -6.95 -44.58 -51.03
C ASP A 149 -7.46 -44.38 -52.47
N ARG A 150 -6.94 -43.32 -53.09
CA ARG A 150 -7.24 -42.97 -54.48
C ARG A 150 -6.76 -44.03 -55.47
N ALA A 151 -5.72 -44.78 -55.12
CA ALA A 151 -5.14 -45.79 -56.01
C ALA A 151 -6.04 -47.03 -56.10
N SER A 152 -6.56 -47.51 -54.97
CA SER A 152 -7.52 -48.62 -54.93
C SER A 152 -8.82 -48.25 -55.65
N PHE A 153 -9.34 -47.04 -55.38
CA PHE A 153 -10.52 -46.54 -56.11
C PHE A 153 -10.28 -46.47 -57.63
N ALA A 154 -9.16 -45.91 -58.07
CA ALA A 154 -8.80 -45.84 -59.49
C ALA A 154 -8.69 -47.23 -60.13
N LYS A 155 -8.17 -48.22 -59.39
CA LYS A 155 -8.09 -49.61 -59.83
C LYS A 155 -9.49 -50.23 -59.99
N SER A 156 -10.39 -50.06 -59.02
CA SER A 156 -11.76 -50.59 -59.11
C SER A 156 -12.55 -49.97 -60.27
N VAL A 157 -12.38 -48.67 -60.53
CA VAL A 157 -12.99 -48.01 -61.69
C VAL A 157 -12.43 -48.55 -63.00
N LYS A 158 -11.11 -48.76 -63.07
CA LYS A 158 -10.47 -49.37 -64.24
C LYS A 158 -11.01 -50.77 -64.51
N GLU A 159 -11.06 -51.64 -63.50
CA GLU A 159 -11.53 -53.03 -63.62
C GLU A 159 -12.99 -53.11 -64.08
N GLU A 160 -13.87 -52.27 -63.51
CA GLU A 160 -15.29 -52.20 -63.91
C GLU A 160 -15.46 -51.70 -65.35
N ALA A 161 -14.70 -50.67 -65.74
CA ALA A 161 -14.77 -50.09 -67.08
C ALA A 161 -14.09 -50.96 -68.15
N GLU A 162 -13.11 -51.78 -67.77
CA GLU A 162 -12.33 -52.61 -68.68
C GLU A 162 -13.21 -53.62 -69.43
N HIS A 163 -14.20 -54.22 -68.77
CA HIS A 163 -15.14 -55.14 -69.43
C HIS A 163 -15.94 -54.45 -70.56
N SER A 164 -16.46 -53.24 -70.29
CA SER A 164 -17.24 -52.48 -71.27
C SER A 164 -16.38 -51.91 -72.41
N MET A 165 -15.15 -51.48 -72.10
CA MET A 165 -14.19 -50.96 -73.09
C MET A 165 -13.63 -52.06 -73.99
N HIS A 166 -13.31 -53.23 -73.43
CA HIS A 166 -12.76 -54.36 -74.18
C HIS A 166 -13.72 -54.87 -75.27
N ASN A 167 -15.02 -54.88 -74.96
CA ASN A 167 -16.08 -55.22 -75.92
C ASN A 167 -16.15 -54.24 -77.11
N GLN A 168 -15.64 -53.02 -76.96
CA GLN A 168 -15.54 -52.03 -78.04
C GLN A 168 -14.14 -51.97 -78.68
N GLY A 169 -13.22 -52.84 -78.26
CA GLY A 169 -11.85 -52.85 -78.76
C GLY A 169 -10.95 -51.74 -78.19
N LEU A 170 -11.38 -51.10 -77.10
CA LEU A 170 -10.65 -50.04 -76.41
C LEU A 170 -9.95 -50.58 -75.17
N VAL A 171 -8.79 -50.01 -74.84
CA VAL A 171 -7.97 -50.36 -73.67
C VAL A 171 -7.65 -49.10 -72.89
N ILE A 172 -7.79 -49.19 -71.56
CA ILE A 172 -7.43 -48.12 -70.62
C ILE A 172 -5.97 -48.32 -70.23
N ASP A 173 -5.09 -47.47 -70.74
CA ASP A 173 -3.67 -47.48 -70.39
C ASP A 173 -3.47 -47.01 -68.95
N THR A 174 -4.08 -45.87 -68.60
CA THR A 174 -3.98 -45.26 -67.28
C THR A 174 -5.27 -44.55 -66.91
N PHE A 175 -5.67 -44.65 -65.65
CA PHE A 175 -6.78 -43.91 -65.07
C PHE A 175 -6.30 -43.26 -63.77
N GLN A 176 -6.56 -41.96 -63.63
CA GLN A 176 -6.17 -41.19 -62.46
C GLN A 176 -7.29 -40.24 -62.05
N ILE A 177 -7.43 -40.04 -60.74
CA ILE A 177 -8.32 -39.03 -60.18
C ILE A 177 -7.56 -37.72 -60.02
N GLN A 178 -8.02 -36.68 -60.68
CA GLN A 178 -7.41 -35.35 -60.62
C GLN A 178 -7.92 -34.56 -59.41
N SER A 179 -9.23 -34.54 -59.19
CA SER A 179 -9.83 -33.81 -58.07
C SER A 179 -11.09 -34.50 -57.56
N VAL A 180 -11.33 -34.34 -56.25
CA VAL A 180 -12.56 -34.74 -55.57
C VAL A 180 -13.04 -33.50 -54.84
N GLN A 181 -14.21 -33.00 -55.22
CA GLN A 181 -14.86 -31.88 -54.57
C GLN A 181 -16.22 -32.33 -54.04
N ASP A 182 -16.67 -31.77 -52.94
CA ASP A 182 -18.03 -31.95 -52.45
C ASP A 182 -18.89 -30.74 -52.80
N SER A 183 -20.18 -30.98 -53.07
CA SER A 183 -21.16 -29.90 -53.23
C SER A 183 -21.56 -29.27 -51.89
N SER A 184 -21.17 -29.93 -50.79
CA SER A 184 -21.37 -29.51 -49.39
C SER A 184 -20.06 -28.97 -48.81
N ASP A 185 -20.04 -28.56 -47.55
CA ASP A 185 -18.83 -28.23 -46.78
C ASP A 185 -18.30 -29.45 -45.98
N TYR A 186 -18.64 -30.68 -46.37
CA TYR A 186 -18.29 -31.90 -45.64
C TYR A 186 -16.78 -32.11 -45.57
N LEU A 187 -16.06 -32.05 -46.69
CA LEU A 187 -14.61 -32.25 -46.73
C LEU A 187 -13.87 -31.18 -45.92
N ARG A 188 -14.35 -29.93 -46.00
CA ARG A 188 -13.81 -28.82 -45.21
C ARG A 188 -14.03 -29.04 -43.71
N ASN A 189 -15.20 -29.52 -43.31
CA ASN A 189 -15.50 -29.84 -41.92
C ASN A 189 -14.75 -31.08 -41.42
N LEU A 190 -14.49 -32.06 -42.28
CA LEU A 190 -13.72 -33.27 -41.96
C LEU A 190 -12.27 -32.91 -41.59
N GLY A 191 -11.64 -31.97 -42.29
CA GLY A 191 -10.29 -31.49 -41.98
C GLY A 191 -10.20 -30.52 -40.79
N ARG A 192 -11.33 -29.98 -40.32
CA ARG A 192 -11.34 -28.94 -39.26
C ARG A 192 -10.74 -29.41 -37.92
N PRO A 193 -11.03 -30.62 -37.41
CA PRO A 193 -10.42 -31.12 -36.17
C PRO A 193 -8.91 -31.32 -36.28
N GLU A 194 -8.42 -31.87 -37.41
CA GLU A 194 -6.97 -32.03 -37.62
C GLU A 194 -6.26 -30.69 -37.73
N ALA A 195 -6.85 -29.72 -38.44
CA ALA A 195 -6.33 -28.36 -38.51
C ALA A 195 -6.29 -27.70 -37.11
N ALA A 196 -7.35 -27.84 -36.31
CA ALA A 196 -7.40 -27.32 -34.95
C ALA A 196 -6.39 -28.01 -34.01
N LEU A 197 -6.16 -29.32 -34.18
CA LEU A 197 -5.12 -30.06 -33.44
C LEU A 197 -3.72 -29.59 -33.84
N ALA A 198 -3.45 -29.44 -35.14
CA ALA A 198 -2.18 -28.91 -35.63
C ALA A 198 -1.92 -27.49 -35.11
N GLU A 199 -2.94 -26.62 -35.13
CA GLU A 199 -2.85 -25.27 -34.57
C GLU A 199 -2.62 -25.28 -33.06
N LYS A 200 -3.32 -26.14 -32.32
CA LYS A 200 -3.10 -26.33 -30.88
C LYS A 200 -1.67 -26.78 -30.58
N LEU A 201 -1.17 -27.77 -31.32
CA LEU A 201 0.20 -28.27 -31.14
C LEU A 201 1.23 -27.20 -31.48
N ALA A 202 1.02 -26.44 -32.55
CA ALA A 202 1.87 -25.31 -32.91
C ALA A 202 1.90 -24.26 -31.77
N LYS A 203 0.73 -23.88 -31.23
CA LYS A 203 0.63 -22.94 -30.10
C LYS A 203 1.33 -23.45 -28.83
N ILE A 204 1.23 -24.74 -28.52
CA ILE A 204 1.95 -25.35 -27.39
C ILE A 204 3.46 -25.30 -27.63
N ALA A 205 3.92 -25.62 -28.84
CA ALA A 205 5.33 -25.57 -29.19
C ALA A 205 5.88 -24.12 -29.12
N GLU A 206 5.14 -23.14 -29.63
CA GLU A 206 5.47 -21.71 -29.53
C GLU A 206 5.51 -21.22 -28.09
N ALA A 207 4.51 -21.59 -27.27
CA ALA A 207 4.48 -21.22 -25.85
C ALA A 207 5.65 -21.82 -25.06
N ASN A 208 5.99 -23.09 -25.32
CA ASN A 208 7.14 -23.75 -24.70
C ASN A 208 8.45 -23.09 -25.12
N ALA A 209 8.62 -22.80 -26.41
CA ALA A 209 9.82 -22.11 -26.92
C ALA A 209 9.94 -20.69 -26.34
N ALA A 210 8.83 -19.96 -26.23
CA ALA A 210 8.81 -18.63 -25.61
C ALA A 210 9.13 -18.68 -24.11
N GLN A 211 8.60 -19.68 -23.40
CA GLN A 211 8.91 -19.89 -21.99
C GLN A 211 10.40 -20.21 -21.79
N GLU A 212 10.97 -21.11 -22.59
CA GLU A 212 12.39 -21.46 -22.53
C GLU A 212 13.27 -20.25 -22.84
N ALA A 213 12.94 -19.48 -23.89
CA ALA A 213 13.65 -18.25 -24.21
C ALA A 213 13.56 -17.21 -23.08
N ALA A 214 12.39 -17.07 -22.45
CA ALA A 214 12.20 -16.16 -21.32
C ALA A 214 12.97 -16.61 -20.07
N GLN A 215 13.03 -17.91 -19.78
CA GLN A 215 13.81 -18.47 -18.68
C GLN A 215 15.32 -18.29 -18.91
N ALA A 216 15.80 -18.62 -20.12
CA ALA A 216 17.20 -18.42 -20.49
C ALA A 216 17.60 -16.94 -20.36
N LYS A 217 16.72 -16.03 -20.79
CA LYS A 217 16.93 -14.59 -20.62
C LYS A 217 16.94 -14.17 -19.16
N ALA A 218 15.98 -14.64 -18.34
CA ALA A 218 15.93 -14.31 -16.92
C ALA A 218 17.19 -14.78 -16.17
N ILE A 219 17.68 -15.99 -16.49
CA ILE A 219 18.94 -16.51 -15.93
C ILE A 219 20.13 -15.66 -16.37
N ALA A 220 20.18 -15.25 -17.64
CA ALA A 220 21.23 -14.37 -18.14
C ALA A 220 21.20 -13.00 -17.46
N ASP A 221 20.02 -12.40 -17.32
CA ASP A 221 19.82 -11.10 -16.65
C ASP A 221 20.20 -11.19 -15.16
N GLU A 222 19.86 -12.29 -14.48
CA GLU A 222 20.27 -12.55 -13.10
C GLU A 222 21.80 -12.64 -12.98
N GLN A 223 22.47 -13.35 -13.89
CA GLN A 223 23.93 -13.45 -13.89
C GLN A 223 24.61 -12.09 -14.11
N VAL A 224 24.05 -11.26 -15.00
CA VAL A 224 24.53 -9.90 -15.23
C VAL A 224 24.35 -9.06 -13.96
N ALA A 225 23.16 -9.08 -13.35
CA ALA A 225 22.89 -8.34 -12.12
C ALA A 225 23.81 -8.76 -10.96
N LEU A 226 24.06 -10.06 -10.80
CA LEU A 226 25.00 -10.58 -9.79
C LEU A 226 26.45 -10.15 -10.08
N ALA A 227 26.87 -10.15 -11.36
CA ALA A 227 28.19 -9.69 -11.75
C ALA A 227 28.36 -8.18 -11.50
N GLU A 228 27.34 -7.37 -11.81
CA GLU A 228 27.32 -5.93 -11.54
C GLU A 228 27.35 -5.63 -10.04
N GLN A 229 26.56 -6.35 -9.24
CA GLN A 229 26.57 -6.22 -7.79
C GLN A 229 27.95 -6.54 -7.21
N ARG A 230 28.58 -7.65 -7.64
CA ARG A 230 29.94 -8.01 -7.21
C ARG A 230 30.95 -6.95 -7.61
N LEU A 231 30.86 -6.43 -8.81
CA LEU A 231 31.72 -5.35 -9.30
C LEU A 231 31.52 -4.06 -8.46
N ALA A 232 30.29 -3.73 -8.10
CA ALA A 232 29.97 -2.58 -7.27
C ALA A 232 30.54 -2.71 -5.85
N ILE A 233 30.38 -3.88 -5.20
CA ILE A 233 30.98 -4.17 -3.88
C ILE A 233 32.50 -4.04 -3.96
N LYS A 234 33.13 -4.68 -4.96
CA LYS A 234 34.59 -4.63 -5.13
C LYS A 234 35.08 -3.19 -5.35
N ARG A 235 34.34 -2.38 -6.11
CA ARG A 235 34.64 -0.96 -6.31
C ARG A 235 34.51 -0.17 -5.01
N ALA A 236 33.50 -0.44 -4.20
CA ALA A 236 33.32 0.19 -2.89
C ALA A 236 34.46 -0.18 -1.93
N GLU A 237 34.83 -1.46 -1.85
CA GLU A 237 35.98 -1.94 -1.05
C GLU A 237 37.29 -1.27 -1.49
N LEU A 238 37.57 -1.25 -2.81
CA LEU A 238 38.76 -0.60 -3.34
C LEU A 238 38.77 0.90 -3.06
N LYS A 239 37.60 1.54 -3.13
CA LYS A 239 37.45 2.95 -2.80
C LYS A 239 37.66 3.21 -1.31
N GLU A 240 37.12 2.39 -0.43
CA GLU A 240 37.35 2.48 1.01
C GLU A 240 38.85 2.38 1.33
N VAL A 241 39.55 1.40 0.74
CA VAL A 241 41.00 1.26 0.91
C VAL A 241 41.74 2.46 0.33
N ALA A 242 41.34 2.96 -0.84
CA ALA A 242 41.94 4.14 -1.45
C ALA A 242 41.73 5.39 -0.58
N ASP A 243 40.51 5.63 -0.10
CA ASP A 243 40.13 6.75 0.75
C ASP A 243 40.85 6.66 2.11
N ALA A 244 40.99 5.47 2.70
CA ALA A 244 41.75 5.26 3.92
C ALA A 244 43.25 5.56 3.72
N ARG A 245 43.85 5.11 2.61
CA ARG A 245 45.25 5.44 2.29
C ARG A 245 45.44 6.92 1.97
N GLN A 246 44.49 7.54 1.29
CA GLN A 246 44.51 8.96 1.00
C GLN A 246 44.39 9.77 2.30
N ALA A 247 43.46 9.42 3.19
CA ALA A 247 43.32 10.06 4.49
C ALA A 247 44.59 9.91 5.36
N GLN A 248 45.28 8.76 5.31
CA GLN A 248 46.58 8.59 5.95
C GLN A 248 47.66 9.49 5.34
N ALA A 249 47.72 9.58 4.00
CA ALA A 249 48.65 10.45 3.30
C ALA A 249 48.38 11.94 3.60
N ASP A 250 47.11 12.34 3.64
CA ASP A 250 46.68 13.71 3.96
C ASP A 250 46.92 14.06 5.43
N ALA A 251 46.76 13.11 6.35
CA ALA A 251 47.05 13.28 7.78
C ALA A 251 48.55 13.36 8.09
N ALA A 252 49.41 12.76 7.25
CA ALA A 252 50.86 12.81 7.45
C ALA A 252 51.42 14.23 7.38
N GLY A 253 50.84 15.12 6.57
CA GLY A 253 51.25 16.54 6.49
C GLY A 253 51.09 17.32 7.81
N PRO A 254 49.87 17.44 8.36
CA PRO A 254 49.63 18.13 9.62
C PRO A 254 50.24 17.41 10.82
N LEU A 255 50.35 16.07 10.80
CA LEU A 255 51.05 15.32 11.86
C LEU A 255 52.55 15.64 11.86
N ALA A 256 53.22 15.62 10.69
CA ALA A 256 54.61 16.04 10.59
C ALA A 256 54.81 17.51 11.01
N ALA A 257 53.85 18.40 10.73
CA ALA A 257 53.87 19.77 11.21
C ALA A 257 53.66 19.88 12.74
N ALA A 258 52.82 19.01 13.32
CA ALA A 258 52.61 18.94 14.77
C ALA A 258 53.85 18.41 15.48
N ASP A 259 54.47 17.33 14.99
CA ASP A 259 55.72 16.76 15.50
C ASP A 259 56.85 17.81 15.48
N GLN A 260 56.96 18.58 14.38
CA GLN A 260 57.91 19.69 14.29
C GLN A 260 57.61 20.80 15.31
N LYS A 261 56.34 21.17 15.51
CA LYS A 261 55.95 22.16 16.52
C LYS A 261 56.23 21.68 17.94
N GLU A 262 55.96 20.42 18.25
CA GLU A 262 56.25 19.83 19.56
C GLU A 262 57.77 19.85 19.82
N ALA A 263 58.58 19.49 18.83
CA ALA A 263 60.04 19.57 18.94
C ALA A 263 60.55 21.01 19.17
N ILE A 264 59.91 22.01 18.56
CA ILE A 264 60.23 23.43 18.81
C ILE A 264 59.80 23.81 20.23
N LEU A 265 58.59 23.47 20.65
CA LEU A 265 58.05 23.82 21.96
C LEU A 265 58.88 23.21 23.10
N LEU A 266 59.33 21.96 22.97
CA LEU A 266 60.24 21.32 23.92
C LEU A 266 61.57 22.06 24.03
N LYS A 267 62.13 22.54 22.90
CA LYS A 267 63.34 23.37 22.91
C LYS A 267 63.06 24.74 23.56
N GLU A 268 61.92 25.36 23.29
CA GLU A 268 61.52 26.62 23.92
C GLU A 268 61.31 26.48 25.43
N GLN A 269 60.70 25.38 25.89
CA GLN A 269 60.55 25.07 27.32
C GLN A 269 61.92 24.91 27.99
N GLN A 270 62.88 24.24 27.33
CA GLN A 270 64.26 24.14 27.83
C GLN A 270 64.96 25.51 27.92
N VAL A 271 64.72 26.40 26.95
CA VAL A 271 65.24 27.77 27.02
C VAL A 271 64.59 28.54 28.16
N THR A 272 63.27 28.41 28.32
CA THR A 272 62.50 29.10 29.36
C THR A 272 62.88 28.63 30.76
N SER A 273 63.08 27.31 30.97
CA SER A 273 63.52 26.78 32.27
C SER A 273 64.91 27.27 32.65
N ARG A 274 65.85 27.32 31.70
CA ARG A 274 67.17 27.92 31.91
C ARG A 274 67.07 29.41 32.23
N GLN A 275 66.19 30.15 31.57
CA GLN A 275 65.96 31.57 31.86
C GLN A 275 65.35 31.79 33.25
N ALA A 276 64.41 30.94 33.67
CA ALA A 276 63.83 30.98 35.00
C ALA A 276 64.87 30.69 36.09
N GLU A 277 65.73 29.70 35.89
CA GLU A 277 66.82 29.39 36.83
C GLU A 277 67.82 30.56 36.97
N LEU A 278 68.17 31.21 35.86
CA LEU A 278 68.99 32.42 35.91
C LEU A 278 68.29 33.55 36.67
N ARG A 279 66.99 33.74 36.45
CA ARG A 279 66.19 34.78 37.11
C ARG A 279 65.97 34.51 38.60
N GLU A 280 65.83 33.25 39.00
CA GLU A 280 65.77 32.83 40.40
C GLU A 280 67.08 33.16 41.13
N ARG A 281 68.23 32.90 40.49
CA ARG A 281 69.53 33.28 41.05
C ARG A 281 69.71 34.80 41.16
N GLU A 282 69.20 35.57 40.21
CA GLU A 282 69.22 37.04 40.28
C GLU A 282 68.36 37.56 41.45
N LEU A 283 67.13 37.04 41.59
CA LEU A 283 66.20 37.45 42.66
C LEU A 283 66.65 37.00 44.06
N ASP A 284 67.28 35.83 44.20
CA ASP A 284 67.83 35.37 45.49
C ASP A 284 68.95 36.32 45.98
N ILE A 285 69.78 36.83 45.07
CA ILE A 285 70.82 37.82 45.39
C ILE A 285 70.19 39.17 45.81
N GLU A 286 69.13 39.59 45.13
CA GLU A 286 68.47 40.88 45.36
C GLU A 286 67.63 40.93 46.65
N ILE A 287 66.97 39.82 47.02
CA ILE A 287 66.07 39.77 48.19
C ILE A 287 66.82 39.41 49.48
N ARG A 288 67.76 38.47 49.43
CA ARG A 288 68.36 37.91 50.64
C ARG A 288 69.37 38.86 51.32
N LYS A 289 70.16 39.60 50.52
CA LYS A 289 71.13 40.58 51.03
C LYS A 289 70.51 41.74 51.84
N PRO A 290 69.43 42.40 51.40
CA PRO A 290 68.76 43.41 52.22
C PRO A 290 68.00 42.81 53.41
N ALA A 291 67.43 41.60 53.28
CA ALA A 291 66.74 40.93 54.38
C ALA A 291 67.68 40.55 55.55
N ASP A 292 68.89 40.10 55.26
CA ASP A 292 69.91 39.82 56.28
C ASP A 292 70.40 41.12 56.97
N ALA A 293 70.42 42.26 56.26
CA ALA A 293 70.75 43.56 56.84
C ALA A 293 69.65 44.08 57.79
N ASP A 294 68.38 43.90 57.44
CA ASP A 294 67.25 44.31 58.29
C ASP A 294 67.15 43.47 59.58
N LYS A 295 67.45 42.16 59.50
CA LYS A 295 67.46 41.28 60.68
C LYS A 295 68.51 41.71 61.72
N TYR A 296 69.69 42.14 61.26
CA TYR A 296 70.77 42.62 62.14
C TYR A 296 70.41 43.96 62.84
N ARG A 297 69.65 44.84 62.17
CA ARG A 297 69.16 46.10 62.79
C ARG A 297 68.17 45.82 63.92
N VAL A 298 67.25 44.88 63.71
CA VAL A 298 66.20 44.54 64.70
C VAL A 298 66.78 43.88 65.95
N GLU A 299 67.82 43.05 65.82
CA GLU A 299 68.51 42.43 66.97
C GLU A 299 69.23 43.47 67.86
N GLN A 300 69.87 44.48 67.27
CA GLN A 300 70.52 45.57 68.00
C GLN A 300 69.52 46.47 68.77
N GLU A 301 68.39 46.81 68.15
CA GLU A 301 67.34 47.61 68.80
C GLU A 301 66.65 46.87 69.96
N ALA A 302 66.50 45.55 69.84
CA ALA A 302 65.93 44.71 70.89
C ALA A 302 66.86 44.58 72.12
N ALA A 303 68.17 44.51 71.91
CA ALA A 303 69.17 44.47 72.99
C ALA A 303 69.18 45.77 73.82
N ALA A 304 69.10 46.93 73.17
CA ALA A 304 69.06 48.23 73.85
C ALA A 304 67.82 48.41 74.78
N LYS A 305 66.66 47.89 74.36
CA LYS A 305 65.41 47.94 75.16
C LYS A 305 65.44 47.03 76.39
N LEU A 306 66.19 45.93 76.36
CA LEU A 306 66.35 45.00 77.49
C LEU A 306 67.21 45.61 78.60
N GLU A 307 68.27 46.34 78.24
CA GLU A 307 69.18 47.03 79.17
C GLU A 307 68.44 48.13 79.97
N GLN A 308 67.57 48.90 79.30
CA GLN A 308 66.82 49.99 79.92
C GLN A 308 65.79 49.50 80.96
N ARG A 309 65.18 48.33 80.73
CA ARG A 309 64.21 47.73 81.67
C ARG A 309 64.86 47.16 82.94
N LYS A 310 66.11 46.69 82.86
CA LYS A 310 66.83 46.19 84.05
C LYS A 310 67.17 47.32 85.03
N ARG A 311 67.63 48.49 84.55
CA ARG A 311 67.94 49.65 85.41
C ARG A 311 66.74 50.26 86.12
N GLN A 312 65.54 50.19 85.53
CA GLN A 312 64.32 50.68 86.19
C GLN A 312 63.90 49.77 87.35
N SER A 313 64.03 48.46 87.20
CA SER A 313 63.61 47.50 88.23
C SER A 313 64.53 47.46 89.46
N GLU A 314 65.78 47.89 89.34
CA GLU A 314 66.74 48.01 90.46
C GLU A 314 66.50 49.28 91.31
N ALA A 315 65.92 50.34 90.73
CA ALA A 315 65.59 51.58 91.45
C ALA A 315 64.39 51.40 92.39
N ASP A 316 63.37 50.65 91.96
CA ASP A 316 62.14 50.43 92.73
C ASP A 316 62.34 49.55 93.99
N GLN A 317 63.37 48.69 94.01
CA GLN A 317 63.66 47.81 95.16
C GLN A 317 64.32 48.54 96.34
N VAL A 318 65.08 49.61 96.07
CA VAL A 318 65.79 50.39 97.10
C VAL A 318 64.83 51.37 97.83
N GLU A 319 63.79 51.87 97.15
CA GLU A 319 62.83 52.80 97.72
C GLU A 319 61.85 52.13 98.73
N ALA A 320 61.57 50.84 98.52
CA ALA A 320 60.70 50.04 99.40
C ALA A 320 61.35 49.72 100.77
N GLU A 321 62.68 49.57 100.83
CA GLU A 321 63.40 49.19 102.06
C GLU A 321 63.53 50.37 103.06
N VAL A 322 63.60 51.60 102.56
CA VAL A 322 63.65 52.84 103.36
C VAL A 322 62.29 53.16 104.02
N ALA A 323 61.17 52.79 103.37
CA ALA A 323 59.81 53.03 103.86
C ALA A 323 59.43 52.17 105.09
N LEU A 324 59.96 50.95 105.20
CA LEU A 324 59.69 50.03 106.32
C LEU A 324 60.42 50.44 107.61
N THR A 325 61.59 51.07 107.49
CA THR A 325 62.41 51.51 108.63
C THR A 325 61.84 52.78 109.29
N LYS A 326 61.15 53.64 108.52
CA LYS A 326 60.46 54.85 109.03
C LYS A 326 59.19 54.56 109.85
N ARG A 327 58.50 53.45 109.57
CA ARG A 327 57.25 53.07 110.26
C ARG A 327 57.44 52.44 111.64
N ARG A 328 58.64 51.96 111.98
CA ARG A 328 58.94 51.39 113.31
C ARG A 328 59.24 52.43 114.39
N LEU A 329 59.71 53.62 114.03
CA LEU A 329 60.07 54.70 114.97
C LEU A 329 58.88 55.62 115.36
N SER A 330 57.78 55.60 114.60
CA SER A 330 56.59 56.41 114.89
C SER A 330 55.57 55.75 115.82
N ALA A 331 55.69 54.44 116.08
CA ALA A 331 54.70 53.67 116.85
C ALA A 331 54.93 53.68 118.37
N GLU A 332 56.02 54.28 118.85
CA GLU A 332 56.40 54.30 120.27
C GLU A 332 56.05 55.65 120.96
N GLY A 333 55.64 56.67 120.21
CA GLY A 333 55.23 58.00 120.73
C GLY A 333 53.73 58.19 121.01
N ASP A 334 52.86 57.41 120.35
CA ASP A 334 51.40 57.63 120.38
C ASP A 334 50.68 56.92 121.54
N LYS A 335 51.41 56.19 122.41
CA LYS A 335 50.84 55.50 123.58
C LYS A 335 50.75 56.34 124.86
N VAL A 336 51.28 57.57 124.88
CA VAL A 336 51.33 58.42 126.10
C VAL A 336 50.40 59.64 126.01
N THR A 337 49.82 59.96 124.85
CA THR A 337 48.95 61.13 124.67
C THR A 337 47.45 60.80 124.65
N ALA A 338 47.07 59.53 124.46
CA ALA A 338 45.66 59.14 124.34
C ALA A 338 44.94 58.86 125.68
N GLU A 339 45.68 58.63 126.78
CA GLU A 339 45.09 58.41 128.12
C GLU A 339 44.59 59.72 128.79
N ALA A 340 44.96 60.90 128.27
CA ALA A 340 44.57 62.19 128.84
C ALA A 340 43.28 62.80 128.22
N GLU A 341 42.86 62.39 127.02
CA GLU A 341 41.67 62.93 126.35
C GLU A 341 40.37 62.18 126.71
N ALA A 342 40.51 61.01 127.36
CA ALA A 342 39.39 60.19 127.85
C ALA A 342 38.64 60.79 129.07
N ALA A 343 39.15 61.85 129.71
CA ALA A 343 38.56 62.43 130.92
C ALA A 343 37.75 63.73 130.73
N ALA A 344 37.79 64.38 129.56
CA ALA A 344 37.21 65.73 129.37
C ALA A 344 35.88 65.77 128.60
N ASN A 345 35.54 64.75 127.80
CA ASN A 345 34.35 64.77 126.92
C ASN A 345 33.11 64.05 127.46
N THR A 346 33.18 63.44 128.66
CA THR A 346 32.05 62.80 129.34
C THR A 346 31.14 63.78 130.11
N ALA A 347 31.53 65.06 130.26
CA ALA A 347 30.79 66.05 131.04
C ALA A 347 29.99 67.10 130.23
N ARG A 348 30.17 67.20 128.90
CA ARG A 348 29.51 68.25 128.08
C ARG A 348 28.34 67.82 127.21
N GLY A 349 28.01 66.54 127.15
CA GLY A 349 27.06 66.05 126.13
C GLY A 349 25.65 65.76 126.60
N ASN A 350 25.48 65.35 127.86
CA ASN A 350 24.20 64.88 128.42
C ASN A 350 23.12 65.99 128.54
N ALA A 351 23.37 67.21 128.06
CA ALA A 351 22.41 68.31 127.96
C ALA A 351 21.87 68.54 126.52
N ALA A 352 22.58 68.10 125.48
CA ALA A 352 22.11 68.24 124.08
C ALA A 352 21.10 67.15 123.69
N ALA A 353 21.06 66.05 124.45
CA ALA A 353 20.18 64.91 124.24
C ALA A 353 18.74 65.09 124.78
N ALA A 354 18.36 66.27 125.30
CA ALA A 354 17.02 66.52 125.86
C ALA A 354 16.12 67.44 125.02
N VAL A 355 16.68 68.29 124.14
CA VAL A 355 15.91 69.30 123.39
C VAL A 355 15.54 68.83 121.97
N THR A 356 16.38 68.04 121.31
CA THR A 356 16.12 67.58 119.92
C THR A 356 15.12 66.43 119.82
N ARG A 357 14.81 65.76 120.95
CA ARG A 357 13.83 64.67 121.02
C ARG A 357 12.36 65.16 121.07
N ALA A 358 12.14 66.45 121.35
CA ALA A 358 10.81 67.05 121.49
C ALA A 358 10.28 67.76 120.21
N ASN A 359 11.16 68.17 119.29
CA ASN A 359 10.76 68.90 118.08
C ASN A 359 10.55 67.99 116.84
N GLY A 360 11.17 66.80 116.78
CA GLY A 360 10.95 65.88 115.65
C GLY A 360 9.65 65.06 115.73
N SER A 361 9.11 64.82 116.93
CA SER A 361 7.81 64.16 117.11
C SER A 361 6.65 64.97 116.53
N ALA A 362 6.79 66.30 116.46
CA ALA A 362 5.78 67.19 115.87
C ALA A 362 5.81 67.20 114.32
N GLU A 363 6.98 67.04 113.70
CA GLU A 363 7.09 66.96 112.23
C GLU A 363 6.67 65.58 111.68
N ALA A 364 6.85 64.52 112.47
CA ALA A 364 6.36 63.18 112.15
C ALA A 364 4.82 63.08 112.20
N GLU A 365 4.15 63.83 113.07
CA GLU A 365 2.69 63.86 113.18
C GLU A 365 2.03 64.60 112.00
N VAL A 366 2.65 65.69 111.52
CA VAL A 366 2.19 66.47 110.36
C VAL A 366 2.32 65.67 109.05
N ILE A 367 3.39 64.89 108.88
CA ILE A 367 3.59 64.05 107.70
C ILE A 367 2.66 62.82 107.71
N LYS A 368 2.36 62.27 108.89
CA LYS A 368 1.43 61.13 109.05
C LYS A 368 -0.03 61.53 108.81
N VAL A 369 -0.45 62.70 109.27
CA VAL A 369 -1.81 63.24 109.05
C VAL A 369 -2.02 63.67 107.59
N ARG A 370 -0.99 64.23 106.93
CA ARG A 370 -1.05 64.59 105.50
C ARG A 370 -1.06 63.36 104.59
N GLY A 371 -0.30 62.31 104.96
CA GLY A 371 -0.33 61.02 104.27
C GLY A 371 -1.60 60.21 104.50
N GLN A 372 -2.24 60.32 105.68
CA GLN A 372 -3.57 59.73 105.92
C GLN A 372 -4.67 60.46 105.15
N ALA A 373 -4.61 61.78 105.01
CA ALA A 373 -5.56 62.54 104.21
C ALA A 373 -5.43 62.25 102.70
N GLU A 374 -4.22 62.08 102.17
CA GLU A 374 -4.00 61.68 100.77
C GLU A 374 -4.37 60.20 100.54
N ALA A 375 -4.12 59.32 101.52
CA ALA A 375 -4.56 57.93 101.48
C ALA A 375 -6.08 57.77 101.62
N ASP A 376 -6.77 58.61 102.37
CA ASP A 376 -8.23 58.61 102.48
C ASP A 376 -8.90 59.20 101.24
N VAL A 377 -8.28 60.16 100.53
CA VAL A 377 -8.78 60.63 99.22
C VAL A 377 -8.58 59.59 98.13
N VAL A 378 -7.47 58.84 98.15
CA VAL A 378 -7.22 57.72 97.21
C VAL A 378 -8.05 56.49 97.56
N ARG A 379 -8.24 56.19 98.84
CA ARG A 379 -9.10 55.09 99.31
C ARG A 379 -10.58 55.43 99.12
N GLN A 380 -11.02 56.68 99.29
CA GLN A 380 -12.39 57.09 98.96
C GLN A 380 -12.62 57.20 97.46
N LYS A 381 -11.63 57.56 96.63
CA LYS A 381 -11.76 57.43 95.16
C LYS A 381 -11.79 55.98 94.70
N ALA A 382 -10.97 55.10 95.30
CA ALA A 382 -10.96 53.67 94.98
C ALA A 382 -12.18 52.93 95.56
N VAL A 383 -12.71 53.34 96.70
CA VAL A 383 -13.98 52.86 97.26
C VAL A 383 -15.17 53.47 96.51
N ALA A 384 -15.10 54.70 96.00
CA ALA A 384 -16.15 55.26 95.13
C ALA A 384 -16.14 54.68 93.70
N GLU A 385 -14.97 54.29 93.16
CA GLU A 385 -14.86 53.54 91.91
C GLU A 385 -15.24 52.06 92.10
N ALA A 386 -14.90 51.45 93.25
CA ALA A 386 -15.29 50.08 93.56
C ALA A 386 -16.78 49.97 93.97
N GLU A 387 -17.33 50.93 94.71
CA GLU A 387 -18.77 51.07 94.99
C GLU A 387 -19.51 51.52 93.73
N GLY A 388 -18.90 52.29 92.82
CA GLY A 388 -19.48 52.64 91.52
C GLY A 388 -19.57 51.46 90.57
N ILE A 389 -18.57 50.58 90.57
CA ILE A 389 -18.53 49.35 89.76
C ILE A 389 -19.35 48.22 90.43
N GLU A 390 -19.34 48.09 91.76
CA GLU A 390 -20.23 47.17 92.49
C GLU A 390 -21.68 47.66 92.58
N ALA A 391 -21.94 48.98 92.57
CA ALA A 391 -23.30 49.52 92.46
C ALA A 391 -23.80 49.50 91.03
N GLN A 392 -22.93 49.58 90.01
CA GLN A 392 -23.32 49.21 88.64
C GLN A 392 -23.62 47.72 88.56
N ALA A 393 -22.79 46.84 89.12
CA ALA A 393 -23.04 45.40 89.14
C ALA A 393 -24.29 45.00 89.95
N ARG A 394 -24.58 45.65 91.10
CA ARG A 394 -25.77 45.39 91.93
C ARG A 394 -27.03 46.15 91.49
N ALA A 395 -26.91 47.28 90.78
CA ALA A 395 -28.05 47.93 90.11
C ALA A 395 -28.46 47.22 88.80
N TYR A 396 -27.60 46.36 88.24
CA TYR A 396 -27.99 45.40 87.19
C TYR A 396 -28.61 44.10 87.73
N GLU A 397 -28.56 43.86 89.05
CA GLU A 397 -29.08 42.62 89.66
C GLU A 397 -30.39 42.76 90.44
N GLN A 398 -30.87 43.96 90.80
CA GLN A 398 -32.11 44.11 91.60
C GLN A 398 -33.04 45.31 91.24
N PHE A 399 -33.10 45.72 89.99
CA PHE A 399 -34.34 46.32 89.46
C PHE A 399 -34.79 45.63 88.17
N ASN A 400 -35.64 44.63 88.42
CA ASN A 400 -36.46 43.91 87.46
C ASN A 400 -37.42 44.87 86.72
N ASP A 401 -37.71 44.51 85.47
CA ASP A 401 -38.95 44.78 84.73
C ASP A 401 -39.27 46.17 84.12
N ALA A 402 -38.36 47.17 84.13
CA ALA A 402 -38.65 48.41 83.35
C ALA A 402 -37.46 49.23 82.78
N ALA A 403 -36.21 48.97 83.14
CA ALA A 403 -35.04 49.73 82.62
C ALA A 403 -34.13 48.92 81.68
N VAL A 404 -34.36 47.62 81.56
CA VAL A 404 -33.92 46.83 80.39
C VAL A 404 -34.58 47.40 79.12
N LEU A 405 -35.78 47.98 79.22
CA LEU A 405 -36.49 48.58 78.09
C LEU A 405 -35.74 49.74 77.42
N ASN A 406 -34.92 50.52 78.14
CA ASN A 406 -34.24 51.67 77.53
C ASN A 406 -32.91 51.29 76.86
N LYS A 407 -32.19 50.30 77.39
CA LYS A 407 -30.97 49.76 76.75
C LYS A 407 -31.32 48.79 75.62
N VAL A 408 -32.46 48.10 75.71
CA VAL A 408 -33.05 47.32 74.62
C VAL A 408 -33.70 48.24 73.58
N MET A 409 -34.32 49.37 73.92
CA MET A 409 -34.78 50.36 72.92
C MET A 409 -33.66 51.04 72.13
N GLU A 410 -32.46 51.18 72.71
CA GLU A 410 -31.30 51.74 71.99
C GLU A 410 -30.58 50.72 71.08
N MET A 411 -30.64 49.42 71.41
CA MET A 411 -30.01 48.36 70.60
C MET A 411 -31.00 47.61 69.68
N LEU A 412 -32.31 47.76 69.90
CA LEU A 412 -33.37 47.16 69.07
C LEU A 412 -33.40 47.62 67.61
N PRO A 413 -33.10 48.88 67.23
CA PRO A 413 -33.12 49.25 65.82
C PRO A 413 -32.07 48.50 64.99
N LEU A 414 -30.96 48.11 65.61
CA LEU A 414 -29.83 47.47 64.92
C LEU A 414 -30.01 45.95 64.79
N VAL A 415 -30.76 45.31 65.70
CA VAL A 415 -31.12 43.89 65.55
C VAL A 415 -32.44 43.73 64.77
N ALA A 416 -33.38 44.68 64.89
CA ALA A 416 -34.63 44.68 64.12
C ALA A 416 -34.40 44.87 62.62
N ARG A 417 -33.42 45.67 62.19
CA ARG A 417 -33.09 45.84 60.76
C ARG A 417 -32.50 44.56 60.14
N GLU A 418 -31.73 43.80 60.90
CA GLU A 418 -31.01 42.62 60.41
C GLU A 418 -31.81 41.30 60.57
N ILE A 419 -32.80 41.27 61.48
CA ILE A 419 -33.74 40.15 61.64
C ILE A 419 -35.04 40.36 60.82
N ALA A 420 -35.40 41.60 60.44
CA ALA A 420 -36.57 41.87 59.58
C ALA A 420 -36.28 41.73 58.07
N ALA A 421 -35.03 41.51 57.66
CA ALA A 421 -34.67 41.27 56.27
C ALA A 421 -35.46 40.09 55.62
N PRO A 422 -35.82 38.99 56.31
CA PRO A 422 -36.61 37.89 55.72
C PRO A 422 -38.09 37.83 56.17
N MET A 423 -38.58 38.79 56.99
CA MET A 423 -39.98 38.87 57.42
C MET A 423 -40.76 40.03 56.77
N SER A 424 -40.09 41.01 56.15
CA SER A 424 -40.73 42.05 55.32
C SER A 424 -41.37 41.52 54.03
N ALA A 425 -41.33 40.21 53.75
CA ALA A 425 -41.74 39.65 52.47
C ALA A 425 -42.91 38.65 52.51
N ILE A 426 -43.42 38.17 53.68
CA ILE A 426 -44.53 37.20 53.67
C ILE A 426 -45.49 37.41 54.87
N ASP A 427 -46.77 37.64 54.55
CA ASP A 427 -47.73 38.44 55.33
C ASP A 427 -48.93 37.66 55.91
N SER A 428 -48.86 36.32 56.04
CA SER A 428 -49.98 35.59 56.67
C SER A 428 -49.60 34.23 57.25
N MET A 429 -50.10 34.03 58.47
CA MET A 429 -49.88 32.96 59.43
C MET A 429 -51.16 32.11 59.59
N THR A 430 -51.01 30.96 60.27
CA THR A 430 -52.02 30.26 61.12
C THR A 430 -52.80 29.11 60.45
N VAL A 431 -53.08 27.92 61.02
CA VAL A 431 -52.42 26.99 61.98
C VAL A 431 -53.37 25.77 62.16
N ILE A 432 -52.80 24.56 62.21
CA ILE A 432 -53.29 23.31 62.88
C ILE A 432 -54.63 22.71 62.33
N SER A 433 -54.73 21.50 61.77
CA SER A 433 -54.32 20.19 62.31
C SER A 433 -54.49 19.07 61.28
N ASN A 434 -53.70 18.00 61.46
CA ASN A 434 -54.05 16.58 61.31
C ASN A 434 -54.37 16.04 59.91
N ASP A 435 -53.37 15.95 59.04
CA ASP A 435 -52.88 14.66 58.50
C ASP A 435 -51.58 14.92 57.71
N GLY A 436 -50.77 13.88 57.53
CA GLY A 436 -49.34 13.96 57.24
C GLY A 436 -48.87 14.84 56.07
N ALA A 437 -47.77 15.54 56.30
CA ALA A 437 -46.74 15.82 55.30
C ALA A 437 -45.41 16.04 56.01
N SER A 438 -44.75 14.94 56.32
CA SER A 438 -43.41 14.91 56.88
C SER A 438 -42.42 15.50 55.90
N GLN A 439 -41.94 16.73 56.17
CA GLN A 439 -40.73 17.28 55.57
C GLN A 439 -39.75 17.93 56.53
N LEU A 440 -39.68 17.36 57.72
CA LEU A 440 -38.37 16.89 58.15
C LEU A 440 -38.02 15.50 57.59
N SER A 441 -38.99 14.82 56.97
CA SER A 441 -38.71 13.57 56.27
C SER A 441 -38.40 13.77 54.80
N ARG A 442 -38.34 14.95 54.14
CA ARG A 442 -37.97 14.99 52.68
C ARG A 442 -36.50 14.74 52.37
N ASN A 443 -35.66 14.55 53.38
CA ASN A 443 -34.40 13.82 53.16
C ASN A 443 -34.60 12.28 53.12
N VAL A 444 -35.85 11.79 53.24
CA VAL A 444 -36.35 10.39 53.10
C VAL A 444 -37.78 10.27 52.45
N THR A 445 -38.45 11.37 52.11
CA THR A 445 -39.81 11.53 51.55
C THR A 445 -39.77 12.50 50.36
N GLY A 446 -38.59 12.72 49.78
CA GLY A 446 -38.46 13.14 48.38
C GLY A 446 -38.78 11.98 47.44
N GLY A 447 -38.73 10.74 47.97
CA GLY A 447 -39.08 9.51 47.25
C GLY A 447 -40.49 8.96 47.48
N LEU A 448 -41.33 9.55 48.34
CA LEU A 448 -42.69 9.02 48.64
C LEU A 448 -43.85 9.97 48.29
N GLN A 449 -43.59 11.29 48.14
CA GLN A 449 -44.59 12.24 47.63
C GLN A 449 -44.72 12.17 46.09
N GLN A 450 -43.73 11.59 45.41
CA GLN A 450 -43.77 11.24 43.99
C GLN A 450 -44.74 10.06 43.71
N THR A 451 -45.05 9.24 44.71
CA THR A 451 -45.87 8.01 44.57
C THR A 451 -47.37 8.24 44.73
N PHE A 452 -47.80 9.31 45.42
CA PHE A 452 -49.23 9.62 45.64
C PHE A 452 -49.86 10.54 44.58
N GLN A 453 -49.05 11.24 43.78
CA GLN A 453 -49.55 11.87 42.55
C GLN A 453 -50.13 10.80 41.58
N LEU A 454 -49.52 9.62 41.52
CA LEU A 454 -49.97 8.49 40.70
C LEU A 454 -51.35 7.92 41.07
N LEU A 455 -51.84 8.11 42.31
CA LEU A 455 -53.14 7.57 42.75
C LEU A 455 -54.30 8.56 42.54
N LYS A 456 -54.03 9.86 42.74
CA LYS A 456 -55.01 10.93 42.46
C LYS A 456 -55.23 11.08 40.96
N ASP A 457 -54.17 10.93 40.18
CA ASP A 457 -54.23 10.93 38.71
C ASP A 457 -54.90 9.66 38.13
N THR A 458 -55.07 8.58 38.91
CA THR A 458 -55.78 7.36 38.49
C THR A 458 -57.25 7.27 38.94
N THR A 459 -57.72 8.13 39.85
CA THR A 459 -59.08 7.96 40.44
C THR A 459 -59.97 9.21 40.46
N GLY A 460 -59.43 10.41 40.20
CA GLY A 460 -60.19 11.50 39.57
C GLY A 460 -61.49 11.96 40.24
N LEU A 461 -61.66 11.88 41.57
CA LEU A 461 -62.79 12.47 42.27
C LEU A 461 -62.40 13.19 43.57
N ASP A 462 -63.09 14.31 43.74
CA ASP A 462 -62.89 15.47 44.61
C ASP A 462 -64.19 15.68 45.41
N ALA A 463 -64.14 16.00 46.71
CA ALA A 463 -65.38 16.08 47.49
C ALA A 463 -65.35 16.93 48.76
N VAL A 464 -64.22 17.50 49.17
CA VAL A 464 -64.16 18.27 50.43
C VAL A 464 -63.27 19.50 50.27
N GLN A 465 -63.71 20.62 49.72
CA GLN A 465 -65.05 21.10 49.52
C GLN A 465 -64.74 22.57 49.18
N MET A 466 -65.31 23.18 48.14
CA MET A 466 -66.76 23.26 47.96
C MET A 466 -67.50 23.81 49.20
N LEU A 467 -66.80 24.24 50.26
CA LEU A 467 -67.38 24.80 51.48
C LEU A 467 -66.91 26.24 51.77
N GLN A 468 -65.96 26.77 51.02
CA GLN A 468 -65.54 28.18 51.11
C GLN A 468 -65.07 28.64 49.72
N ASN A 469 -65.92 28.86 48.72
CA ASN A 469 -67.08 29.74 48.69
C ASN A 469 -66.82 31.10 49.37
N TRP A 470 -67.20 32.13 48.63
CA TRP A 470 -67.74 33.40 49.14
C TRP A 470 -66.79 34.61 49.18
N GLY A 471 -66.63 35.26 48.02
CA GLY A 471 -66.60 36.73 47.95
C GLY A 471 -65.52 37.37 47.06
N GLY A 472 -65.92 37.87 45.89
CA GLY A 472 -65.26 39.04 45.24
C GLY A 472 -64.78 38.88 43.79
N ASP A 473 -65.68 39.22 42.86
CA ASP A 473 -65.55 39.79 41.49
C ASP A 473 -64.16 39.95 40.83
N GLY A 474 -63.95 39.77 39.53
CA GLY A 474 -64.87 39.59 38.41
C GLY A 474 -64.21 40.13 37.12
N ALA A 475 -64.08 39.30 36.08
CA ALA A 475 -64.01 39.71 34.67
C ALA A 475 -63.97 38.48 33.76
N LYS A 476 -65.10 38.24 33.08
CA LYS A 476 -65.30 37.32 31.95
C LYS A 476 -65.24 38.15 30.64
N PRO A 477 -65.32 37.59 29.42
CA PRO A 477 -65.30 36.16 29.05
C PRO A 477 -64.53 35.79 27.74
N GLU A 478 -64.29 34.47 27.60
CA GLU A 478 -64.47 33.61 26.39
C GLU A 478 -63.62 33.85 25.12
N ALA A 479 -63.16 32.86 24.35
CA ALA A 479 -63.61 31.48 24.16
C ALA A 479 -62.47 30.53 23.71
N GLN A 480 -62.42 29.39 24.40
CA GLN A 480 -62.21 27.97 24.01
C GLN A 480 -61.20 27.47 22.95
N PRO A 481 -60.70 26.23 23.15
CA PRO A 481 -59.41 25.74 22.64
C PRO A 481 -59.53 24.41 21.85
N VAL A 482 -58.43 23.65 21.81
CA VAL A 482 -58.22 22.21 21.54
C VAL A 482 -57.67 21.84 20.16
N ALA A 483 -56.85 20.81 19.98
CA ALA A 483 -55.86 20.09 20.78
C ALA A 483 -55.16 19.10 19.82
N SER A 484 -53.86 18.94 19.99
CA SER A 484 -53.01 17.74 19.80
C SER A 484 -53.52 16.51 19.00
N GLY A 485 -52.69 16.06 18.04
CA GLY A 485 -52.62 14.65 17.56
C GLY A 485 -51.99 13.71 18.61
N PRO A 486 -51.29 12.59 18.26
CA PRO A 486 -50.92 12.05 16.94
C PRO A 486 -50.97 10.48 16.87
N ALA A 487 -50.26 9.91 15.88
CA ALA A 487 -49.65 8.55 15.80
C ALA A 487 -50.18 7.58 14.73
N ALA A 488 -49.23 7.13 13.89
CA ALA A 488 -49.29 6.05 12.88
C ALA A 488 -49.12 4.66 13.55
N PRO A 489 -49.02 3.48 12.86
CA PRO A 489 -48.84 3.20 11.42
C PRO A 489 -49.59 1.95 10.86
N SER A 490 -49.58 1.73 9.52
CA SER A 490 -49.50 0.40 8.86
C SER A 490 -49.63 0.47 7.32
N GLN A 491 -48.96 -0.49 6.66
CA GLN A 491 -48.68 -0.63 5.22
C GLN A 491 -49.87 -1.11 4.35
N LYS A 492 -49.93 -0.66 3.08
CA LYS A 492 -50.14 -1.49 1.86
C LYS A 492 -50.12 -0.64 0.57
N ALA A 493 -49.29 -1.05 -0.40
CA ALA A 493 -49.30 -0.64 -1.82
C ALA A 493 -50.42 -1.39 -2.60
N PRO A 494 -50.62 -1.29 -3.95
CA PRO A 494 -49.94 -0.47 -4.98
C PRO A 494 -50.87 0.17 -6.07
N ARG A 495 -50.37 1.14 -6.87
CA ARG A 495 -50.78 1.52 -8.26
C ARG A 495 -49.56 2.20 -8.91
N LYS A 496 -48.92 1.73 -10.00
CA LYS A 496 -49.26 1.53 -11.42
C LYS A 496 -49.37 2.83 -12.25
N ASN A 497 -48.66 2.83 -13.39
CA ASN A 497 -48.63 3.75 -14.56
C ASN A 497 -47.62 4.91 -14.46
N ASP A 498 -46.86 5.32 -15.48
CA ASP A 498 -46.71 4.93 -16.90
C ASP A 498 -45.42 5.57 -17.48
N ASP A 499 -45.04 5.13 -18.70
CA ASP A 499 -44.15 5.77 -19.70
C ASP A 499 -42.63 5.72 -19.51
N GLY A 500 -41.78 5.39 -20.50
CA GLY A 500 -42.00 5.09 -21.91
C GLY A 500 -40.67 5.09 -22.69
N ALA A 501 -40.53 4.08 -23.55
CA ALA A 501 -39.97 4.12 -24.91
C ALA A 501 -38.45 4.28 -25.24
N SER A 502 -38.00 3.27 -26.02
CA SER A 502 -37.14 3.34 -27.23
C SER A 502 -35.63 3.46 -26.99
N THR A 503 -34.70 2.85 -27.74
CA THR A 503 -34.58 1.98 -28.95
C THR A 503 -33.08 1.62 -28.98
N GLY A 504 -32.58 0.45 -29.40
CA GLY A 504 -32.77 -0.23 -30.66
C GLY A 504 -31.52 -0.06 -31.55
N ALA A 505 -30.66 -1.08 -31.60
CA ALA A 505 -29.89 -1.57 -32.75
C ALA A 505 -29.13 -2.84 -32.35
#